data_AF-A0A498KXM9-F1
#
_entry.id   AF-A0A498KXM9-F1
#
_cell.length_a   1.000
_cell.length_b   1.000
_cell.length_c   1.000
_cell.angle_alpha   90.00
_cell.angle_beta   90.00
_cell.angle_gamma   90.00
#
_symmetry.space_group_name_H-M   'P 1'
#
loop_
_entity.id
_entity.type
_entity.pdbx_description
1 polymer ?
#
loop_
_entity_poly.entity_id
_entity_poly.type
_entity_poly.pdbx_seq_one_letter_code
_entity_poly.pdbx_strand_id
1 'polypeptide(L)'
;MSHHETTERIVLCFDRDRTVSVNPHPEHRAVPIGYIQWWAHVEEIPVWCTGNQHLRVETEAPGIQEAEYLWEEHIAGEEYEYENSQFEDYWKPRRRDGLRLVRDLYEAAFPDEDFRFVVVDDADVSDLEDEGPWTHYFPWDFVEAVESGDFALEEPPSDAYRNEGVPFNSTNQPDFEYDQKRELRQIQKRVRTPVGSEK
;
A
#
# COMPACT_ATOMS: atom_id res chain seq x y z
N MET A 1 3.72 -12.33 33.30
CA MET A 1 4.38 -12.12 32.01
C MET A 1 3.34 -12.42 30.96
N SER A 2 2.74 -11.39 30.37
CA SER A 2 1.77 -11.56 29.29
C SER A 2 2.57 -11.66 28.01
N HIS A 3 2.49 -12.81 27.35
CA HIS A 3 2.86 -12.90 25.94
C HIS A 3 1.90 -11.97 25.19
N HIS A 4 2.35 -10.76 24.86
CA HIS A 4 1.78 -10.09 23.71
C HIS A 4 2.26 -10.95 22.53
N GLU A 5 1.38 -11.80 22.03
CA GLU A 5 1.47 -12.23 20.64
C GLU A 5 1.42 -10.91 19.84
N THR A 6 2.58 -10.41 19.44
CA THR A 6 2.66 -9.34 18.45
C THR A 6 2.15 -9.97 17.16
N THR A 7 0.86 -9.81 16.90
CA THR A 7 0.30 -10.05 15.57
C THR A 7 0.94 -9.01 14.66
N GLU A 8 1.98 -9.43 13.95
CA GLU A 8 2.63 -8.66 12.89
C GLU A 8 1.56 -7.99 12.01
N ARG A 9 1.59 -6.66 11.90
CA ARG A 9 0.60 -5.92 11.13
C ARG A 9 1.02 -5.90 9.67
N ILE A 10 0.06 -6.11 8.76
CA ILE A 10 0.34 -6.09 7.33
C ILE A 10 0.18 -4.68 6.75
N VAL A 11 1.06 -4.32 5.82
CA VAL A 11 0.94 -3.14 4.95
C VAL A 11 0.98 -3.63 3.51
N LEU A 12 -0.03 -3.28 2.71
CA LEU A 12 -0.13 -3.70 1.32
C LEU A 12 0.29 -2.56 0.39
N CYS A 13 1.18 -2.85 -0.55
CA CYS A 13 1.69 -1.91 -1.53
C CYS A 13 1.39 -2.43 -2.94
N PHE A 14 0.56 -1.72 -3.69
CA PHE A 14 0.16 -2.11 -5.04
C PHE A 14 0.76 -1.18 -6.09
N ASP A 15 1.43 -1.77 -7.07
CA ASP A 15 1.58 -1.14 -8.37
C ASP A 15 0.24 -1.14 -9.14
N ARG A 16 0.16 -0.35 -10.20
CA ARG A 16 -1.02 -0.18 -11.03
C ARG A 16 -0.89 -0.87 -12.39
N ASP A 17 0.24 -0.64 -13.08
CA ASP A 17 0.35 -0.93 -14.50
C ASP A 17 0.76 -2.39 -14.69
N ARG A 18 -0.10 -3.16 -15.36
CA ARG A 18 0.01 -4.63 -15.49
C ARG A 18 -0.24 -5.41 -14.19
N THR A 19 -0.54 -4.71 -13.10
CA THR A 19 -0.77 -5.29 -11.78
C THR A 19 -2.25 -5.45 -11.47
N VAL A 20 -3.06 -4.41 -11.73
CA VAL A 20 -4.48 -4.35 -11.30
C VAL A 20 -5.41 -4.47 -12.50
N SER A 21 -6.63 -4.97 -12.30
CA SER A 21 -7.63 -5.23 -13.34
C SER A 21 -8.01 -4.01 -14.20
N VAL A 22 -7.78 -2.79 -13.73
CA VAL A 22 -7.97 -1.54 -14.50
C VAL A 22 -6.86 -1.26 -15.52
N ASN A 23 -5.72 -1.95 -15.40
CA ASN A 23 -4.68 -2.02 -16.42
C ASN A 23 -3.91 -3.36 -16.30
N PRO A 24 -4.51 -4.46 -16.75
CA PRO A 24 -3.99 -5.79 -16.49
C PRO A 24 -2.78 -6.13 -17.36
N HIS A 25 -1.99 -7.11 -16.92
CA HIS A 25 -0.99 -7.75 -17.78
C HIS A 25 -1.71 -8.44 -18.96
N PRO A 26 -1.18 -8.39 -20.20
CA PRO A 26 -1.85 -8.98 -21.37
C PRO A 26 -1.99 -10.51 -21.31
N GLU A 27 -1.11 -11.17 -20.57
CA GLU A 27 -0.99 -12.64 -20.55
C GLU A 27 -1.16 -13.26 -19.17
N HIS A 28 -1.32 -12.45 -18.12
CA HIS A 28 -1.40 -12.93 -16.75
C HIS A 28 -2.61 -12.36 -16.02
N ARG A 29 -3.03 -13.08 -14.98
CA ARG A 29 -4.13 -12.64 -14.12
C ARG A 29 -3.71 -11.38 -13.38
N ALA A 30 -4.61 -10.40 -13.33
CA ALA A 30 -4.43 -9.17 -12.58
C ALA A 30 -5.20 -9.21 -11.27
N VAL A 31 -4.74 -8.44 -10.29
CA VAL A 31 -5.44 -8.24 -9.02
C VAL A 31 -6.76 -7.51 -9.29
N PRO A 32 -7.92 -8.03 -8.85
CA PRO A 32 -9.16 -7.29 -8.94
C PRO A 32 -9.05 -5.99 -8.14
N ILE A 33 -9.38 -4.84 -8.76
CA ILE A 33 -9.33 -3.55 -8.04
C ILE A 33 -10.23 -3.52 -6.79
N GLY A 34 -11.32 -4.31 -6.80
CA GLY A 34 -12.20 -4.48 -5.65
C GLY A 34 -11.51 -5.09 -4.43
N TYR A 35 -10.46 -5.91 -4.61
CA TYR A 35 -9.68 -6.44 -3.49
C TYR A 35 -8.98 -5.31 -2.74
N ILE A 36 -8.34 -4.41 -3.51
CA ILE A 36 -7.63 -3.25 -2.98
C ILE A 36 -8.59 -2.33 -2.22
N GLN A 37 -9.76 -2.05 -2.81
CA GLN A 37 -10.78 -1.21 -2.18
C GLN A 37 -11.35 -1.84 -0.90
N TRP A 38 -11.64 -3.15 -0.92
CA TRP A 38 -12.14 -3.86 0.25
C TRP A 38 -11.15 -3.80 1.41
N TRP A 39 -9.88 -4.11 1.16
CA TRP A 39 -8.87 -4.06 2.23
C TRP A 39 -8.59 -2.64 2.72
N ALA A 40 -8.49 -1.67 1.81
CA ALA A 40 -8.20 -0.29 2.19
C ALA A 40 -9.30 0.32 3.08
N HIS A 41 -10.55 -0.05 2.85
CA HIS A 41 -11.69 0.70 3.37
C HIS A 41 -12.65 -0.09 4.25
N VAL A 42 -12.70 -1.42 4.11
CA VAL A 42 -13.61 -2.28 4.88
C VAL A 42 -12.85 -3.07 5.94
N GLU A 43 -11.84 -3.84 5.55
CA GLU A 43 -10.96 -4.54 6.50
C GLU A 43 -9.95 -3.62 7.17
N GLU A 44 -9.93 -2.35 6.75
CA GLU A 44 -9.20 -1.32 7.47
C GLU A 44 -7.68 -1.59 7.53
N ILE A 45 -7.18 -2.34 6.55
CA ILE A 45 -5.77 -2.71 6.36
C ILE A 45 -5.05 -1.56 5.66
N PRO A 46 -3.83 -1.19 6.11
CA PRO A 46 -3.02 -0.20 5.41
C PRO A 46 -2.74 -0.59 3.95
N VAL A 47 -3.17 0.25 3.01
CA VAL A 47 -2.98 0.05 1.57
C VAL A 47 -2.32 1.29 0.95
N TRP A 48 -1.30 1.08 0.12
CA TRP A 48 -0.55 2.12 -0.58
C TRP A 48 -0.48 1.87 -2.09
N CYS A 49 -0.67 2.93 -2.86
CA CYS A 49 -0.53 2.95 -4.32
C CYS A 49 0.89 3.38 -4.71
N THR A 50 1.81 2.43 -4.78
CA THR A 50 3.26 2.70 -4.88
C THR A 50 3.76 2.88 -6.31
N GLY A 51 2.99 2.43 -7.30
CA GLY A 51 3.34 2.53 -8.72
C GLY A 51 2.77 3.76 -9.45
N ASN A 52 1.93 3.52 -10.44
CA ASN A 52 1.22 4.61 -11.13
C ASN A 52 0.19 5.29 -10.21
N GLN A 53 0.38 6.59 -9.98
CA GLN A 53 -0.44 7.40 -9.08
C GLN A 53 -1.89 7.58 -9.55
N HIS A 54 -2.25 7.08 -10.74
CA HIS A 54 -3.66 6.91 -11.12
C HIS A 54 -4.40 5.94 -10.20
N LEU A 55 -3.73 4.89 -9.68
CA LEU A 55 -4.36 3.91 -8.79
C LEU A 55 -4.89 4.55 -7.51
N ARG A 56 -4.19 5.58 -7.01
CA ARG A 56 -4.60 6.40 -5.87
C ARG A 56 -6.01 6.97 -6.06
N VAL A 57 -6.32 7.42 -7.27
CA VAL A 57 -7.63 7.98 -7.62
C VAL A 57 -8.64 6.85 -7.87
N GLU A 58 -8.22 5.77 -8.52
CA GLU A 58 -9.09 4.62 -8.83
C GLU A 58 -9.54 3.84 -7.56
N THR A 59 -8.72 3.85 -6.50
CA THR A 59 -8.93 3.10 -5.25
C THR A 59 -9.22 3.98 -4.05
N GLU A 60 -8.99 5.28 -4.14
CA GLU A 60 -9.10 6.22 -3.01
C GLU A 60 -8.16 5.88 -1.83
N ALA A 61 -7.07 5.14 -2.09
CA ALA A 61 -6.00 4.84 -1.13
C ALA A 61 -4.80 5.79 -1.34
N PRO A 62 -3.95 6.06 -0.32
CA PRO A 62 -2.81 6.96 -0.43
C PRO A 62 -1.74 6.44 -1.41
N GLY A 63 -0.99 7.34 -2.03
CA GLY A 63 0.14 7.04 -2.92
C GLY A 63 1.47 7.58 -2.39
N ILE A 64 2.49 7.58 -3.24
CA ILE A 64 3.85 8.01 -2.85
C ILE A 64 3.90 9.49 -2.48
N GLN A 65 3.14 10.34 -3.18
CA GLN A 65 3.09 11.78 -2.87
C GLN A 65 2.54 12.04 -1.46
N GLU A 66 1.56 11.24 -1.02
CA GLU A 66 1.07 11.33 0.35
C GLU A 66 2.10 10.84 1.37
N ALA A 67 2.91 9.83 1.02
CA ALA A 67 3.99 9.36 1.90
C ALA A 67 5.08 10.44 2.06
N GLU A 68 5.49 11.09 0.97
CA GLU A 68 6.45 12.21 0.98
C GLU A 68 5.93 13.34 1.85
N TYR A 69 4.66 13.73 1.67
CA TYR A 69 4.02 14.76 2.48
C TYR A 69 4.02 14.40 3.97
N LEU A 70 3.67 13.17 4.33
CA LEU A 70 3.69 12.74 5.73
C LEU A 70 5.11 12.75 6.31
N TRP A 71 6.10 12.34 5.52
CA TRP A 71 7.49 12.36 5.93
C TRP A 71 7.96 13.77 6.24
N GLU A 72 7.80 14.68 5.29
CA GLU A 72 8.26 16.07 5.41
C GLU A 72 7.52 16.81 6.53
N GLU A 73 6.19 16.74 6.55
CA GLU A 73 5.38 17.60 7.43
C GLU A 73 5.18 17.04 8.84
N HIS A 74 5.40 15.72 9.02
CA HIS A 74 5.08 15.07 10.29
C HIS A 74 6.20 14.21 10.85
N ILE A 75 7.04 13.58 10.04
CA ILE A 75 8.10 12.68 10.55
C ILE A 75 9.42 13.42 10.74
N ALA A 76 10.05 13.86 9.66
CA ALA A 76 11.42 14.36 9.67
C ALA A 76 11.53 15.88 9.71
N GLY A 77 10.51 16.61 9.21
CA GLY A 77 10.60 18.06 9.05
C GLY A 77 11.41 18.51 7.83
N GLU A 78 11.77 17.57 6.95
CA GLU A 78 12.55 17.79 5.72
C GLU A 78 12.16 16.77 4.64
N GLU A 79 12.48 17.09 3.39
CA GLU A 79 12.24 16.19 2.24
C GLU A 79 12.92 14.83 2.43
N TYR A 80 12.29 13.76 1.94
CA TYR A 80 12.87 12.42 2.03
C TYR A 80 14.09 12.27 1.11
N GLU A 81 15.22 11.83 1.66
CA GLU A 81 16.44 11.59 0.90
C GLU A 81 16.44 10.18 0.28
N TYR A 82 16.37 10.12 -1.05
CA TYR A 82 16.40 8.85 -1.78
C TYR A 82 17.83 8.35 -2.04
N GLU A 83 18.14 7.11 -1.66
CA GLU A 83 19.50 6.54 -1.79
C GLU A 83 19.95 6.34 -3.25
N ASN A 84 19.03 5.98 -4.16
CA ASN A 84 19.37 5.53 -5.52
C ASN A 84 18.73 6.37 -6.65
N SER A 85 18.03 7.45 -6.31
CA SER A 85 17.36 8.32 -7.27
C SER A 85 18.29 9.46 -7.72
N GLN A 86 18.94 9.29 -8.87
CA GLN A 86 19.57 10.42 -9.56
C GLN A 86 18.49 11.25 -10.26
N PHE A 87 18.22 12.44 -9.72
CA PHE A 87 17.38 13.46 -10.33
C PHE A 87 18.12 14.16 -11.48
N GLU A 88 18.21 13.54 -12.66
CA GLU A 88 18.49 14.29 -13.89
C GLU A 88 17.33 14.26 -14.89
N ASP A 89 16.49 13.21 -14.89
CA ASP A 89 15.29 13.13 -15.74
C ASP A 89 14.05 12.74 -14.91
N TYR A 90 13.32 13.75 -14.46
CA TYR A 90 12.10 13.66 -13.64
C TYR A 90 11.04 12.68 -14.19
N TRP A 91 10.47 11.83 -13.32
CA TRP A 91 9.02 11.91 -13.03
C TRP A 91 8.52 11.12 -11.80
N LYS A 92 9.31 10.22 -11.19
CA LYS A 92 8.97 9.49 -9.94
C LYS A 92 10.24 9.04 -9.21
N PRO A 93 10.23 8.81 -7.87
CA PRO A 93 11.28 8.01 -7.24
C PRO A 93 11.34 6.64 -7.93
N ARG A 94 12.52 6.01 -7.94
CA ARG A 94 12.62 4.64 -8.44
C ARG A 94 11.67 3.78 -7.60
N ARG A 95 10.97 2.83 -8.23
CA ARG A 95 9.98 1.94 -7.59
C ARG A 95 10.38 1.45 -6.18
N ARG A 96 11.64 1.02 -6.02
CA ARG A 96 12.22 0.57 -4.74
C ARG A 96 12.31 1.69 -3.70
N ASP A 97 12.71 2.88 -4.11
CA ASP A 97 12.86 4.04 -3.23
C ASP A 97 11.49 4.51 -2.68
N GLY A 98 10.43 4.44 -3.48
CA GLY A 98 9.07 4.69 -3.00
C GLY A 98 8.59 3.66 -1.98
N LEU A 99 8.96 2.39 -2.15
CA LEU A 99 8.68 1.32 -1.19
C LEU A 99 9.43 1.55 0.13
N ARG A 100 10.73 1.89 0.07
CA ARG A 100 11.53 2.23 1.26
C ARG A 100 10.92 3.40 2.02
N LEU A 101 10.49 4.45 1.35
CA LEU A 101 9.78 5.57 1.98
C LEU A 101 8.54 5.09 2.75
N VAL A 102 7.71 4.21 2.18
CA VAL A 102 6.54 3.67 2.89
C VAL A 102 6.98 2.87 4.13
N ARG A 103 8.02 2.03 4.05
CA ARG A 103 8.53 1.32 5.23
C ARG A 103 9.01 2.29 6.30
N ASP A 104 9.90 3.21 5.94
CA ASP A 104 10.51 4.15 6.87
C ASP A 104 9.46 5.03 7.56
N LEU A 105 8.38 5.38 6.85
CA LEU A 105 7.22 6.07 7.40
C LEU A 105 6.57 5.27 8.55
N TYR A 106 6.35 3.97 8.38
CA TYR A 106 5.74 3.13 9.40
C TYR A 106 6.69 2.84 10.56
N GLU A 107 7.97 2.58 10.28
CA GLU A 107 8.98 2.36 11.32
C GLU A 107 9.16 3.62 12.20
N ALA A 108 9.16 4.81 11.58
CA ALA A 108 9.25 6.06 12.32
C ALA A 108 7.98 6.39 13.09
N ALA A 109 6.80 6.15 12.51
CA ALA A 109 5.52 6.44 13.16
C ALA A 109 5.16 5.43 14.26
N PHE A 110 5.55 4.17 14.10
CA PHE A 110 5.16 3.06 14.99
C PHE A 110 6.39 2.23 15.41
N PRO A 111 7.32 2.81 16.19
CA PRO A 111 8.60 2.17 16.52
C PRO A 111 8.48 0.92 17.42
N ASP A 112 7.30 0.68 18.00
CA ASP A 112 7.02 -0.45 18.90
C ASP A 112 6.14 -1.52 18.24
N GLU A 113 5.86 -1.41 16.94
CA GLU A 113 5.02 -2.35 16.19
C GLU A 113 5.84 -3.05 15.09
N ASP A 114 5.66 -4.36 14.96
CA ASP A 114 6.26 -5.15 13.88
C ASP A 114 5.31 -5.14 12.66
N PHE A 115 5.87 -4.87 11.48
CA PHE A 115 5.12 -4.85 10.23
C PHE A 115 5.68 -5.83 9.21
N ARG A 116 4.79 -6.48 8.47
CA ARG A 116 5.07 -7.16 7.21
C ARG A 116 4.63 -6.27 6.06
N PHE A 117 5.53 -5.95 5.15
CA PHE A 117 5.19 -5.18 3.96
C PHE A 117 5.05 -6.11 2.76
N VAL A 118 3.84 -6.20 2.22
CA VAL A 118 3.57 -7.00 1.03
C VAL A 118 3.50 -6.09 -0.19
N VAL A 119 4.33 -6.38 -1.19
CA VAL A 119 4.36 -5.65 -2.46
C VAL A 119 3.80 -6.52 -3.55
N VAL A 120 2.79 -6.02 -4.26
CA VAL A 120 2.25 -6.65 -5.46
C VAL A 120 2.59 -5.78 -6.66
N ASP A 121 3.52 -6.27 -7.47
CA ASP A 121 4.10 -5.53 -8.59
C ASP A 121 4.46 -6.48 -9.75
N ASP A 122 4.21 -6.05 -10.98
CA ASP A 122 4.59 -6.79 -12.19
C ASP A 122 6.11 -6.86 -12.36
N ALA A 123 6.83 -5.89 -11.82
CA ALA A 123 8.28 -5.86 -11.80
C ALA A 123 8.82 -6.61 -10.59
N ASP A 124 9.88 -7.37 -10.83
CA ASP A 124 10.60 -8.07 -9.77
C ASP A 124 11.31 -7.09 -8.83
N VAL A 125 10.87 -7.10 -7.57
CA VAL A 125 11.43 -6.38 -6.44
C VAL A 125 11.68 -7.30 -5.24
N SER A 126 11.78 -8.62 -5.48
CA SER A 126 11.99 -9.59 -4.40
C SER A 126 13.33 -9.41 -3.68
N ASP A 127 14.28 -8.69 -4.28
CA ASP A 127 15.54 -8.29 -3.64
C ASP A 127 15.33 -7.42 -2.39
N LEU A 128 14.17 -6.77 -2.24
CA LEU A 128 13.86 -6.00 -1.03
C LEU A 128 13.74 -6.88 0.23
N GLU A 129 13.51 -8.19 0.09
CA GLU A 129 13.48 -9.13 1.22
C GLU A 129 14.82 -9.17 1.98
N ASP A 130 15.94 -8.85 1.30
CA ASP A 130 17.26 -8.75 1.94
C ASP A 130 17.41 -7.48 2.79
N GLU A 131 16.52 -6.49 2.62
CA GLU A 131 16.58 -5.16 3.26
C GLU A 131 15.58 -4.98 4.41
N GLY A 132 14.65 -5.90 4.62
CA GLY A 132 13.62 -5.75 5.65
C GLY A 132 12.48 -6.77 5.53
N PRO A 133 11.38 -6.56 6.27
CA PRO A 133 10.26 -7.50 6.35
C PRO A 133 9.33 -7.40 5.12
N TRP A 134 9.93 -7.43 3.93
CA TRP A 134 9.23 -7.39 2.66
C TRP A 134 8.75 -8.79 2.24
N THR A 135 7.66 -8.85 1.49
CA THR A 135 7.29 -10.02 0.70
C THR A 135 6.81 -9.53 -0.65
N HIS A 136 7.45 -9.98 -1.72
CA HIS A 136 7.00 -9.66 -3.08
C HIS A 136 6.05 -10.75 -3.61
N TYR A 137 5.01 -10.31 -4.33
CA TYR A 137 4.22 -11.17 -5.19
C TYR A 137 4.11 -10.55 -6.58
N PHE A 138 4.19 -11.40 -7.59
CA PHE A 138 3.58 -11.05 -8.87
C PHE A 138 2.05 -11.06 -8.74
N PRO A 139 1.33 -10.29 -9.57
CA PRO A 139 -0.13 -10.17 -9.48
C PRO A 139 -0.89 -11.50 -9.52
N TRP A 140 -0.44 -12.45 -10.33
CA TRP A 140 -1.10 -13.76 -10.48
C TRP A 140 -0.84 -14.68 -9.30
N ASP A 141 0.39 -14.67 -8.75
CA ASP A 141 0.75 -15.45 -7.56
C ASP A 141 0.04 -14.90 -6.32
N PHE A 142 -0.11 -13.57 -6.25
CA PHE A 142 -0.88 -12.92 -5.19
C PHE A 142 -2.33 -13.35 -5.17
N VAL A 143 -3.01 -13.33 -6.33
CA VAL A 143 -4.41 -13.72 -6.40
C VAL A 143 -4.59 -15.20 -6.05
N GLU A 144 -3.67 -16.07 -6.50
CA GLU A 144 -3.69 -17.48 -6.11
C GLU A 144 -3.53 -17.65 -4.59
N ALA A 145 -2.61 -16.94 -3.96
CA ALA A 145 -2.40 -16.99 -2.51
C ALA A 145 -3.61 -16.49 -1.70
N VAL A 146 -4.34 -15.50 -2.21
CA VAL A 146 -5.56 -14.98 -1.57
C VAL A 146 -6.69 -16.01 -1.65
N GLU A 147 -6.93 -16.57 -2.84
CA GLU A 147 -8.01 -17.53 -3.08
C GLU A 147 -7.76 -18.90 -2.43
N SER A 148 -6.49 -19.29 -2.25
CA SER A 148 -6.14 -20.51 -1.52
C SER A 148 -6.28 -20.35 0.00
N GLY A 149 -6.38 -19.12 0.50
CA GLY A 149 -6.36 -18.77 1.92
C GLY A 149 -4.96 -18.73 2.53
N ASP A 150 -3.90 -18.89 1.73
CA ASP A 150 -2.51 -18.88 2.19
C ASP A 150 -2.01 -17.45 2.53
N PHE A 151 -2.68 -16.41 2.03
CA PHE A 151 -2.31 -15.02 2.30
C PHE A 151 -2.64 -14.54 3.73
N ALA A 152 -3.37 -15.34 4.51
CA ALA A 152 -3.75 -15.06 5.90
C ALA A 152 -4.58 -13.78 6.13
N LEU A 153 -5.15 -13.19 5.06
CA LEU A 153 -6.19 -12.17 5.14
C LEU A 153 -7.54 -12.75 4.73
N GLU A 154 -8.62 -12.12 5.19
CA GLU A 154 -9.95 -12.42 4.68
C GLU A 154 -9.99 -12.14 3.16
N GLU A 155 -10.37 -13.17 2.41
CA GLU A 155 -10.61 -13.05 0.98
C GLU A 155 -11.73 -12.00 0.76
N PRO A 156 -11.48 -10.95 -0.03
CA PRO A 156 -12.51 -9.98 -0.36
C PRO A 156 -13.72 -10.68 -1.01
N PRO A 157 -14.96 -10.21 -0.76
CA PRO A 157 -16.14 -10.82 -1.34
C PRO A 157 -16.00 -10.85 -2.88
N SER A 158 -15.95 -12.07 -3.43
CA SER A 158 -15.69 -12.28 -4.86
C SER A 158 -16.59 -11.39 -5.71
N ASP A 159 -15.98 -10.52 -6.52
CA ASP A 159 -16.62 -9.88 -7.68
C ASP A 159 -17.97 -9.17 -7.43
N ALA A 160 -18.30 -8.77 -6.19
CA ALA A 160 -19.34 -7.77 -5.96
C ALA A 160 -18.95 -6.40 -6.58
N TYR A 161 -17.66 -6.22 -6.88
CA TYR A 161 -17.09 -5.13 -7.68
C TYR A 161 -16.69 -5.64 -9.08
N ARG A 162 -17.62 -6.30 -9.78
CA ARG A 162 -17.42 -6.78 -11.15
C ARG A 162 -17.21 -5.63 -12.12
N ASN A 163 -15.98 -5.58 -12.64
CA ASN A 163 -15.66 -4.90 -13.89
C ASN A 163 -15.92 -5.88 -15.05
N GLU A 164 -17.17 -6.36 -15.22
CA GLU A 164 -17.61 -7.10 -16.41
C GLU A 164 -17.68 -6.16 -17.63
N GLY A 165 -16.53 -5.59 -18.04
CA GLY A 165 -16.41 -4.82 -19.26
C GLY A 165 -16.95 -3.38 -19.20
N VAL A 166 -16.79 -2.67 -18.08
CA VAL A 166 -17.09 -1.23 -18.05
C VAL A 166 -15.85 -0.43 -18.50
N PRO A 167 -15.88 0.27 -19.64
CA PRO A 167 -14.75 1.03 -20.12
C PRO A 167 -14.54 2.31 -19.28
N PHE A 168 -13.29 2.54 -18.89
CA PHE A 168 -12.55 3.81 -18.68
C PHE A 168 -13.33 5.14 -18.63
N ASN A 169 -14.41 5.24 -17.86
CA ASN A 169 -15.00 6.53 -17.54
C ASN A 169 -15.53 6.52 -16.10
N SER A 170 -14.61 6.89 -15.20
CA SER A 170 -14.80 8.01 -14.28
C SER A 170 -16.24 8.29 -13.86
N THR A 171 -16.58 7.86 -12.65
CA THR A 171 -17.36 8.76 -11.79
C THR A 171 -16.39 9.29 -10.74
N ASN A 172 -16.42 10.59 -10.45
CA ASN A 172 -15.64 11.20 -9.37
C ASN A 172 -16.23 10.88 -7.98
N GLN A 173 -17.21 9.97 -7.91
CA GLN A 173 -18.04 9.72 -6.73
C GLN A 173 -18.55 8.27 -6.79
N PRO A 174 -17.74 7.27 -6.36
CA PRO A 174 -18.26 5.94 -6.09
C PRO A 174 -19.36 6.00 -5.00
N ASP A 175 -20.40 5.18 -5.11
CA ASP A 175 -21.58 5.14 -4.22
C ASP A 175 -21.32 4.46 -2.85
N PHE A 176 -20.14 4.65 -2.27
CA PHE A 176 -19.76 4.18 -0.93
C PHE A 176 -18.98 5.29 -0.20
N GLU A 177 -19.28 5.55 1.09
CA GLU A 177 -18.54 6.54 1.89
C GLU A 177 -17.13 6.02 2.18
N TYR A 178 -16.13 6.41 1.38
CA TYR A 178 -14.73 6.07 1.60
C TYR A 178 -13.96 7.19 2.32
N ASP A 179 -13.17 6.82 3.31
CA ASP A 179 -12.30 7.73 4.07
C ASP A 179 -10.89 7.74 3.50
N GLN A 180 -10.71 8.47 2.39
CA GLN A 180 -9.42 8.69 1.69
C GLN A 180 -8.24 9.08 2.59
N LYS A 181 -8.52 9.63 3.77
CA LYS A 181 -7.51 10.17 4.68
C LYS A 181 -7.34 9.32 5.92
N ARG A 182 -7.93 8.13 6.00
CA ARG A 182 -7.86 7.27 7.19
C ARG A 182 -6.42 6.98 7.59
N GLU A 183 -5.64 6.37 6.70
CA GLU A 183 -4.23 6.03 6.96
C GLU A 183 -3.40 7.27 7.31
N LEU A 184 -3.60 8.36 6.56
CA LEU A 184 -2.95 9.64 6.84
C LEU A 184 -3.25 10.14 8.26
N ARG A 185 -4.53 10.06 8.67
CA ARG A 185 -4.96 10.47 10.02
C ARG A 185 -4.42 9.55 11.10
N GLN A 186 -4.30 8.25 10.84
CA GLN A 186 -3.72 7.30 11.81
C GLN A 186 -2.26 7.62 12.07
N ILE A 187 -1.46 7.79 11.01
CA ILE A 187 -0.04 8.16 11.11
C ILE A 187 0.10 9.52 11.80
N GLN A 188 -0.63 10.54 11.36
CA GLN A 188 -0.62 11.86 12.00
C GLN A 188 -1.00 11.82 13.48
N LYS A 189 -2.02 11.05 13.85
CA LYS A 189 -2.47 10.92 15.24
C LYS A 189 -1.40 10.25 16.09
N ARG A 190 -0.76 9.20 15.55
CA ARG A 190 0.31 8.49 16.25
C ARG A 190 1.51 9.38 16.49
N VAL A 191 2.00 10.07 15.46
CA VAL A 191 3.15 10.99 15.56
C VAL A 191 2.90 12.12 16.57
N ARG A 192 1.67 12.64 16.64
CA ARG A 192 1.28 13.66 17.63
C ARG A 192 1.15 13.11 19.06
N THR A 193 1.06 11.80 19.24
CA THR A 193 0.89 11.15 20.54
C THR A 193 2.18 10.41 20.90
N PRO A 194 3.18 11.08 21.52
CA PRO A 194 4.42 10.43 21.89
C PRO A 194 4.16 9.27 22.85
N VAL A 195 4.84 8.15 22.61
CA VAL A 195 4.88 6.98 23.49
C VAL A 195 5.45 7.43 24.84
N GLY A 196 4.57 7.58 25.84
CA GLY A 196 4.95 8.06 27.17
C GLY A 196 4.02 9.10 27.81
N SER A 197 2.82 9.33 27.28
CA SER A 197 1.81 10.17 27.94
C SER A 197 0.71 9.36 28.65
N GLU A 198 1.09 8.34 29.41
CA GLU A 198 0.25 7.85 30.51
C GLU A 198 0.89 8.29 31.82
N LYS A 199 0.17 9.14 32.57
CA LYS A 199 0.46 9.48 33.96
C LYS A 199 -0.22 8.50 34.90
#